data_AF-F8C7L7-F1
#
_entry.id   AF-F8C7L7-F1
#
_cell.length_a   1.000
_cell.length_b   1.000
_cell.length_c   1.000
_cell.angle_alpha   90.00
_cell.angle_beta   90.00
_cell.angle_gamma   90.00
#
_symmetry.space_group_name_H-M   'P 1'
#
loop_
_entity.id
_entity.type
_entity.pdbx_description
1 polymer ?
#
loop_
_entity_poly.entity_id
_entity_poly.type
_entity_poly.pdbx_seq_one_letter_code
_entity_poly.pdbx_strand_id
1 'polypeptide(L)'
;MVTTLVAAEKSVFARLHPAMTREEVGRLGNKVSLGNYEAHLISSFTDKGELHRVDATATFREGSCSEALGSVRRYLERDFGAPRSLKPHIPLYGGMHRRCHDWRLGAAWLQLCCAQYEIKEGRPPLIYVSVTYGVRGRDAPVGPDVERWDPLLNIPVKGIY
;
A
#
# COMPACT_ATOMS: atom_id res chain seq x y z
N MET A 1 -26.77 5.90 -28.35
CA MET A 1 -26.27 4.92 -27.35
C MET A 1 -25.76 5.70 -26.16
N VAL A 2 -26.45 5.64 -25.03
CA VAL A 2 -25.98 6.25 -23.78
C VAL A 2 -25.13 5.20 -23.10
N THR A 3 -23.82 5.34 -23.17
CA THR A 3 -22.89 4.57 -22.35
C THR A 3 -23.10 5.08 -20.93
N THR A 4 -23.81 4.31 -20.10
CA THR A 4 -23.81 4.52 -18.65
C THR A 4 -22.36 4.41 -18.21
N LEU A 5 -21.73 5.55 -17.90
CA LEU A 5 -20.47 5.55 -17.14
C LEU A 5 -20.81 4.83 -15.85
N VAL A 6 -20.40 3.57 -15.71
CA VAL A 6 -20.31 2.92 -14.41
C VAL A 6 -19.45 3.86 -13.58
N ALA A 7 -20.06 4.51 -12.58
CA ALA A 7 -19.31 5.36 -11.66
C ALA A 7 -18.15 4.50 -11.17
N ALA A 8 -16.92 4.92 -11.49
CA ALA A 8 -15.74 4.14 -11.14
C ALA A 8 -15.81 3.86 -9.64
N GLU A 9 -15.83 2.59 -9.27
CA GLU A 9 -15.94 2.21 -7.87
C GLU A 9 -14.79 2.88 -7.11
N LYS A 10 -15.13 3.58 -6.03
CA LYS A 10 -14.14 4.26 -5.20
C LYS A 10 -13.09 3.27 -4.75
N SER A 11 -11.85 3.73 -4.61
CA SER A 11 -10.82 2.91 -4.00
C SER A 11 -11.23 2.46 -2.61
N VAL A 12 -10.73 1.29 -2.20
CA VAL A 12 -11.00 0.78 -0.85
C VAL A 12 -10.53 1.76 0.23
N PHE A 13 -9.48 2.54 -0.05
CA PHE A 13 -8.96 3.56 0.86
C PHE A 13 -9.88 4.77 0.98
N ALA A 14 -10.62 5.13 -0.06
CA ALA A 14 -11.60 6.22 0.00
C ALA A 14 -12.84 5.86 0.84
N ARG A 15 -12.99 4.58 1.20
CA ARG A 15 -14.01 4.08 2.12
C ARG A 15 -13.53 4.05 3.58
N LEU A 16 -12.24 4.24 3.85
CA LEU A 16 -11.69 4.22 5.19
C LEU A 16 -11.94 5.53 5.93
N HIS A 17 -12.17 5.43 7.24
CA HIS A 17 -12.23 6.57 8.15
C HIS A 17 -11.55 6.21 9.49
N PRO A 18 -10.89 7.15 10.20
CA PRO A 18 -10.18 6.87 11.45
C PRO A 18 -10.99 6.21 12.58
N ALA A 19 -12.31 6.33 12.54
CA ALA A 19 -13.21 5.78 13.56
C ALA A 19 -13.71 4.36 13.24
N MET A 20 -13.30 3.77 12.10
CA MET A 20 -13.80 2.45 11.70
C MET A 20 -13.42 1.36 12.70
N THR A 21 -14.35 0.45 12.94
CA THR A 21 -14.16 -0.74 13.78
C THR A 21 -13.53 -1.90 13.00
N ARG A 22 -13.12 -2.94 13.71
CA ARG A 22 -12.62 -4.20 13.11
C ARG A 22 -13.63 -4.82 12.14
N GLU A 23 -14.90 -4.81 12.51
CA GLU A 23 -15.98 -5.38 11.72
C GLU A 23 -16.23 -4.56 10.46
N GLU A 24 -16.22 -3.24 10.56
CA GLU A 24 -16.39 -2.35 9.41
C GLU A 24 -15.25 -2.49 8.40
N VAL A 25 -14.01 -2.58 8.87
CA VAL A 25 -12.85 -2.87 8.00
C VAL A 25 -12.95 -4.28 7.43
N GLY A 26 -13.40 -5.28 8.20
CA GLY A 26 -13.59 -6.66 7.73
C GLY A 26 -14.59 -6.78 6.58
N ARG A 27 -15.62 -5.93 6.54
CA ARG A 27 -16.59 -5.86 5.42
C ARG A 27 -16.00 -5.34 4.12
N LEU A 28 -14.81 -4.74 4.13
CA LEU A 28 -14.09 -4.34 2.91
C LEU A 28 -13.51 -5.54 2.16
N GLY A 29 -13.40 -6.71 2.83
CA GLY A 29 -12.75 -7.89 2.29
C GLY A 29 -11.23 -7.80 2.39
N ASN A 30 -10.56 -8.94 2.15
CA ASN A 30 -9.11 -9.06 2.22
C ASN A 30 -8.43 -9.02 0.84
N LYS A 31 -9.18 -9.11 -0.26
CA LYS A 31 -8.69 -9.01 -1.64
C LYS A 31 -9.19 -7.72 -2.26
N VAL A 32 -8.28 -6.91 -2.76
CA VAL A 32 -8.59 -5.61 -3.38
C VAL A 32 -7.78 -5.40 -4.63
N SER A 33 -8.25 -4.49 -5.49
CA SER A 33 -7.49 -4.00 -6.62
C SER A 33 -6.69 -2.76 -6.23
N LEU A 34 -5.42 -2.71 -6.64
CA LEU A 34 -4.57 -1.53 -6.67
C LEU A 34 -4.26 -1.19 -8.13
N GLY A 35 -5.20 -0.55 -8.82
CA GLY A 35 -5.10 -0.35 -10.26
C GLY A 35 -5.07 -1.69 -11.00
N ASN A 36 -3.93 -2.03 -11.61
CA ASN A 36 -3.78 -3.28 -12.37
C ASN A 36 -3.34 -4.49 -11.52
N TYR A 37 -3.15 -4.32 -10.20
CA TYR A 37 -2.60 -5.35 -9.33
C TYR A 37 -3.66 -5.86 -8.35
N GLU A 38 -3.79 -7.18 -8.22
CA GLU A 38 -4.50 -7.79 -7.09
C GLU A 38 -3.62 -7.67 -5.83
N ALA A 39 -4.21 -7.20 -4.75
CA ALA A 39 -3.53 -6.94 -3.49
C ALA A 39 -4.31 -7.52 -2.31
N HIS A 40 -3.59 -7.73 -1.22
CA HIS A 40 -4.17 -8.18 0.05
C HIS A 40 -4.24 -7.04 1.05
N LEU A 41 -5.42 -6.85 1.64
CA LEU A 41 -5.63 -5.93 2.74
C LEU A 41 -5.23 -6.56 4.08
N ILE A 42 -4.46 -5.82 4.85
CA ILE A 42 -4.05 -6.14 6.22
C ILE A 42 -4.36 -4.91 7.06
N SER A 43 -5.02 -5.09 8.20
CA SER A 43 -5.39 -3.99 9.09
C SER A 43 -4.86 -4.21 10.50
N SER A 44 -4.45 -3.14 11.16
CA SER A 44 -4.08 -3.14 12.57
C SER A 44 -4.89 -2.08 13.33
N PHE A 45 -5.02 -2.33 14.63
CA PHE A 45 -5.81 -1.51 15.55
C PHE A 45 -5.01 -1.30 16.83
N THR A 46 -5.26 -0.20 17.52
CA THR A 46 -4.70 0.05 18.85
C THR A 46 -5.26 -0.94 19.88
N ASP A 47 -4.67 -0.99 21.07
CA ASP A 47 -5.18 -1.80 22.19
C ASP A 47 -6.60 -1.40 22.61
N LYS A 48 -7.00 -0.15 22.32
CA LYS A 48 -8.36 0.36 22.54
C LYS A 48 -9.35 -0.02 21.43
N GLY A 49 -8.91 -0.76 20.42
CA GLY A 49 -9.73 -1.21 19.29
C GLY A 49 -9.93 -0.15 18.21
N GLU A 50 -9.23 0.98 18.27
CA GLU A 50 -9.34 2.04 17.26
C GLU A 50 -8.50 1.71 16.02
N LEU A 51 -8.97 2.08 14.83
CA LEU A 51 -8.21 1.90 13.61
C LEU A 51 -6.85 2.61 13.71
N HIS A 52 -5.79 1.83 13.52
CA HIS A 52 -4.41 2.30 13.54
C HIS A 52 -3.91 2.49 12.10
N ARG A 53 -3.95 1.40 11.32
CA ARG A 53 -3.38 1.35 9.97
C ARG A 53 -4.07 0.29 9.11
N VAL A 54 -4.16 0.54 7.81
CA VAL A 54 -4.57 -0.44 6.79
C VAL A 54 -3.54 -0.44 5.65
N ASP A 55 -3.05 -1.61 5.29
CA ASP A 55 -2.12 -1.84 4.18
C ASP A 55 -2.78 -2.67 3.09
N ALA A 56 -2.62 -2.28 1.84
CA ALA A 56 -2.80 -3.19 0.70
C ALA A 56 -1.44 -3.47 0.08
N THR A 57 -1.13 -4.73 -0.18
CA THR A 57 0.14 -5.16 -0.76
C THR A 57 -0.09 -6.03 -1.98
N ALA A 58 0.63 -5.74 -3.08
CA ALA A 58 0.77 -6.65 -4.21
C ALA A 58 2.24 -6.97 -4.47
N THR A 59 2.51 -8.22 -4.82
CA THR A 59 3.85 -8.74 -5.09
C THR A 59 3.86 -9.41 -6.46
N PHE A 60 4.87 -9.10 -7.29
CA PHE A 60 4.97 -9.59 -8.66
C PHE A 60 6.43 -9.63 -9.13
N ARG A 61 6.67 -10.28 -10.29
CA ARG A 61 8.03 -10.48 -10.86
C ARG A 61 8.24 -9.82 -12.21
N GLU A 62 7.17 -9.39 -12.88
CA GLU A 62 7.21 -8.79 -14.22
C GLU A 62 6.84 -7.31 -14.14
N GLY A 63 7.56 -6.46 -14.88
CA GLY A 63 7.37 -5.02 -14.89
C GLY A 63 8.42 -4.27 -14.06
N SER A 64 8.10 -3.03 -13.69
CA SER A 64 9.01 -2.16 -12.94
C SER A 64 8.30 -1.40 -11.82
N CYS A 65 9.04 -0.99 -10.79
CA CYS A 65 8.47 -0.11 -9.76
C CYS A 65 7.93 1.20 -10.34
N SER A 66 8.54 1.73 -11.42
CA SER A 66 8.07 2.95 -12.06
C SER A 66 6.66 2.79 -12.65
N GLU A 67 6.44 1.68 -13.35
CA GLU A 67 5.15 1.33 -13.93
C GLU A 67 4.09 1.08 -12.85
N ALA A 68 4.45 0.30 -11.82
CA ALA A 68 3.54 -0.02 -10.73
C ALA A 68 3.12 1.22 -9.95
N LEU A 69 4.08 2.07 -9.59
CA LEU A 69 3.80 3.36 -8.95
C LEU A 69 2.89 4.22 -9.81
N GLY A 70 3.15 4.31 -11.12
CA GLY A 70 2.31 5.07 -12.04
C GLY A 70 0.87 4.55 -12.10
N SER A 71 0.70 3.23 -12.14
CA SER A 71 -0.61 2.57 -12.16
C SER A 71 -1.40 2.81 -10.88
N VAL A 72 -0.80 2.51 -9.72
CA VAL A 72 -1.46 2.65 -8.42
C VAL A 72 -1.68 4.13 -8.07
N ARG A 73 -0.75 5.01 -8.45
CA ARG A 73 -0.94 6.47 -8.28
C ARG A 73 -2.17 6.96 -9.03
N ARG A 74 -2.33 6.62 -10.31
CA ARG A 74 -3.52 7.02 -11.10
C ARG A 74 -4.81 6.47 -10.50
N TYR A 75 -4.76 5.27 -9.93
CA TYR A 75 -5.89 4.68 -9.22
C TYR A 75 -6.29 5.53 -8.00
N LEU A 76 -5.31 5.95 -7.18
CA LEU A 76 -5.54 6.78 -5.99
C LEU A 76 -5.90 8.24 -6.30
N GLU A 77 -5.31 8.81 -7.35
CA GLU A 77 -5.56 10.21 -7.75
C GLU A 77 -7.03 10.48 -8.12
N ARG A 78 -7.78 9.44 -8.52
CA ARG A 78 -9.22 9.54 -8.78
C ARG A 78 -10.03 9.95 -7.55
N ASP A 79 -9.61 9.51 -6.37
CA ASP A 79 -10.32 9.77 -5.11
C ASP A 79 -9.68 10.90 -4.30
N PHE A 80 -8.36 11.01 -4.33
CA PHE A 80 -7.60 11.89 -3.43
C PHE A 80 -6.92 13.08 -4.11
N GLY A 81 -7.02 13.18 -5.44
CA GLY A 81 -6.25 14.14 -6.23
C GLY A 81 -4.75 13.85 -6.22
N ALA A 82 -3.93 14.80 -6.68
CA ALA A 82 -2.49 14.62 -6.82
C ALA A 82 -1.79 14.44 -5.44
N PRO A 83 -0.76 13.56 -5.34
CA PRO A 83 0.05 13.44 -4.13
C PRO A 83 0.83 14.72 -3.85
N ARG A 84 1.13 14.97 -2.57
CA ARG A 84 1.81 16.21 -2.15
C ARG A 84 3.32 16.19 -2.39
N SER A 85 3.95 15.01 -2.44
CA SER A 85 5.38 14.88 -2.78
C SER A 85 5.74 13.50 -3.29
N LEU A 86 6.74 13.43 -4.17
CA LEU A 86 7.55 12.24 -4.42
C LEU A 86 8.63 12.24 -3.34
N LYS A 87 8.56 11.30 -2.38
CA LYS A 87 9.65 11.17 -1.41
C LYS A 87 10.91 10.71 -2.15
N PRO A 88 12.10 11.22 -1.76
CA PRO A 88 13.35 10.79 -2.37
C PRO A 88 13.53 9.28 -2.21
N HIS A 89 14.29 8.71 -3.12
CA HIS A 89 14.65 7.29 -3.12
C HIS A 89 15.28 6.91 -1.77
N ILE A 90 14.69 5.94 -1.07
CA ILE A 90 15.23 5.44 0.19
C ILE A 90 15.94 4.12 -0.11
N PRO A 91 17.29 4.09 -0.11
CA PRO A 91 18.00 2.81 -0.12
C PRO A 91 17.70 2.09 1.19
N LEU A 92 17.24 0.85 1.09
CA LEU A 92 17.07 -0.07 2.21
C LEU A 92 18.20 -1.11 2.17
N TYR A 93 18.50 -1.74 3.31
CA TYR A 93 19.53 -2.77 3.40
C TYR A 93 19.29 -3.92 2.40
N GLY A 94 20.38 -4.49 1.87
CA GLY A 94 20.32 -5.68 1.00
C GLY A 94 19.94 -5.38 -0.46
N GLY A 95 20.28 -4.19 -1.00
CA GLY A 95 20.00 -3.82 -2.40
C GLY A 95 18.54 -3.44 -2.66
N MET A 96 17.74 -3.28 -1.60
CA MET A 96 16.34 -2.92 -1.73
C MET A 96 16.20 -1.41 -1.99
N HIS A 97 15.46 -1.08 -3.03
CA HIS A 97 15.24 0.31 -3.44
C HIS A 97 13.78 0.66 -3.30
N ARG A 98 13.45 1.63 -2.43
CA ARG A 98 12.07 2.05 -2.18
C ARG A 98 11.80 3.47 -2.67
N ARG A 99 10.71 3.63 -3.42
CA ARG A 99 10.18 4.95 -3.84
C ARG A 99 8.75 5.09 -3.35
N CYS A 100 8.40 6.27 -2.84
CA CYS A 100 7.07 6.50 -2.27
C CYS A 100 6.42 7.83 -2.68
N HIS A 101 5.09 7.85 -2.68
CA HIS A 101 4.23 9.02 -2.81
C HIS A 101 3.31 9.13 -1.60
N ASP A 102 3.14 10.35 -1.08
CA ASP A 102 2.31 10.58 0.10
C ASP A 102 1.14 11.54 -0.16
N TRP A 103 0.00 11.26 0.48
CA TRP A 103 -1.16 12.14 0.60
C TRP A 103 -1.41 12.50 2.07
N ARG A 104 -1.88 13.72 2.29
CA ARG A 104 -2.31 14.22 3.60
C ARG A 104 -3.83 14.34 3.62
N LEU A 105 -4.50 13.48 4.38
CA LEU A 105 -5.95 13.32 4.40
C LEU A 105 -6.56 13.82 5.72
N GLY A 106 -6.26 15.05 6.13
CA GLY A 106 -6.77 15.62 7.38
C GLY A 106 -6.34 14.82 8.62
N ALA A 107 -7.24 14.01 9.18
CA ALA A 107 -6.97 13.11 10.31
C ALA A 107 -6.18 11.84 9.93
N ALA A 108 -5.95 11.60 8.65
CA ALA A 108 -5.21 10.45 8.13
C ALA A 108 -4.11 10.86 7.14
N TRP A 109 -3.38 9.86 6.67
CA TRP A 109 -2.43 9.95 5.59
C TRP A 109 -2.49 8.69 4.73
N LEU A 110 -2.06 8.83 3.47
CA LEU A 110 -1.90 7.71 2.55
C LEU A 110 -0.45 7.70 2.05
N GLN A 111 0.15 6.53 1.92
CA GLN A 111 1.48 6.35 1.35
C GLN A 111 1.45 5.21 0.35
N LEU A 112 1.80 5.48 -0.90
CA LEU A 112 2.06 4.48 -1.92
C LEU A 112 3.57 4.27 -1.97
N CYS A 113 4.05 3.05 -1.79
CA CYS A 113 5.45 2.71 -1.96
C CYS A 113 5.62 1.58 -2.98
N CYS A 114 6.76 1.55 -3.65
CA CYS A 114 7.24 0.38 -4.35
C CYS A 114 8.66 0.07 -3.96
N ALA A 115 8.94 -1.20 -3.67
CA ALA A 115 10.25 -1.73 -3.39
C ALA A 115 10.59 -2.81 -4.41
N GLN A 116 11.85 -2.81 -4.85
CA GLN A 116 12.41 -3.86 -5.70
C GLN A 116 13.49 -4.60 -4.91
N TYR A 117 13.45 -5.93 -4.93
CA TYR A 117 14.41 -6.80 -4.26
C TYR A 117 15.06 -7.77 -5.26
N GLU A 118 16.38 -7.70 -5.35
CA GLU A 118 17.19 -8.60 -6.19
C GLU A 118 17.54 -9.84 -5.38
N ILE A 119 16.80 -10.94 -5.63
CA ILE A 119 16.92 -12.16 -4.81
C ILE A 119 18.26 -12.87 -5.05
N LYS A 120 18.68 -13.01 -6.33
CA LYS A 120 19.96 -13.59 -6.81
C LYS A 120 20.20 -13.21 -8.28
N GLU A 121 21.46 -13.21 -8.71
CA GLU A 121 21.85 -13.04 -10.11
C GLU A 121 21.13 -14.07 -11.01
N GLY A 122 20.56 -13.61 -12.13
CA GLY A 122 19.82 -14.45 -13.08
C GLY A 122 18.35 -14.73 -12.78
N ARG A 123 17.77 -14.21 -11.68
CA ARG A 123 16.32 -14.27 -11.43
C ARG A 123 15.68 -12.88 -11.56
N PRO A 124 14.47 -12.77 -12.16
CA PRO A 124 13.73 -11.52 -12.16
C PRO A 124 13.55 -10.99 -10.73
N PRO A 125 13.71 -9.68 -10.52
CA PRO A 125 13.58 -9.09 -9.20
C PRO A 125 12.15 -9.30 -8.67
N LEU A 126 12.02 -9.41 -7.35
CA LEU A 126 10.73 -9.38 -6.70
C LEU A 126 10.33 -7.93 -6.48
N ILE A 127 9.18 -7.55 -7.01
CA ILE A 127 8.65 -6.20 -6.87
C ILE A 127 7.48 -6.24 -5.91
N TYR A 128 7.47 -5.30 -4.98
CA TYR A 128 6.47 -5.12 -3.95
C TYR A 128 5.89 -3.72 -4.10
N VAL A 129 4.59 -3.60 -4.32
CA VAL A 129 3.88 -2.32 -4.27
C VAL A 129 2.90 -2.35 -3.11
N SER A 130 2.90 -1.28 -2.31
CA SER A 130 2.00 -1.14 -1.18
C SER A 130 1.32 0.20 -1.16
N VAL A 131 0.09 0.21 -0.68
CA VAL A 131 -0.61 1.42 -0.26
C VAL A 131 -0.97 1.28 1.21
N THR A 132 -0.51 2.23 2.00
CA THR A 132 -0.76 2.30 3.43
C THR A 132 -1.65 3.50 3.73
N TYR A 133 -2.74 3.27 4.44
CA TYR A 133 -3.56 4.27 5.09
C TYR A 133 -3.25 4.24 6.58
N GLY A 134 -2.81 5.37 7.14
CA GLY A 134 -2.52 5.50 8.56
C GLY A 134 -3.30 6.64 9.20
N VAL A 135 -3.68 6.46 10.47
CA VAL A 135 -4.37 7.50 11.25
C VAL A 135 -3.34 8.36 11.98
N ARG A 136 -3.42 9.69 11.83
CA ARG A 136 -2.48 10.60 12.50
C ARG A 136 -2.60 10.50 14.02
N GLY A 137 -1.46 10.53 14.70
CA GLY A 137 -1.38 10.37 16.16
C GLY A 137 -1.52 8.92 16.62
N ARG A 138 -1.79 7.97 15.71
CA ARG A 138 -1.75 6.53 15.98
C ARG A 138 -0.64 5.85 15.18
N ASP A 139 -0.48 6.25 13.91
CA ASP A 139 0.53 5.76 12.99
C ASP A 139 1.30 6.93 12.35
N ALA A 140 2.51 6.65 11.86
CA ALA A 140 3.34 7.62 11.16
C ALA A 140 3.75 7.09 9.78
N PRO A 141 3.74 7.92 8.72
CA PRO A 141 4.20 7.49 7.42
C PRO A 141 5.66 7.12 7.50
N VAL A 142 6.09 6.14 6.68
CA VAL A 142 7.49 5.73 6.71
C VAL A 142 8.38 6.92 6.35
N GLY A 143 9.29 7.25 7.26
CA GLY A 143 10.32 8.28 7.12
C GLY A 143 11.68 7.68 6.72
N PRO A 144 12.69 8.52 6.45
CA PRO A 144 14.06 8.07 6.21
C PRO A 144 14.67 7.32 7.41
N ASP A 145 14.15 7.53 8.63
CA ASP A 145 14.73 7.01 9.87
C ASP A 145 14.02 5.77 10.44
N VAL A 146 13.20 5.07 9.65
CA VAL A 146 12.53 3.85 10.13
C VAL A 146 13.41 2.64 9.83
N GLU A 147 14.32 2.36 10.78
CA GLU A 147 14.81 1.01 11.02
C GLU A 147 13.60 0.08 11.23
N ARG A 148 13.68 -1.11 10.63
CA ARG A 148 12.73 -2.24 10.77
C ARG A 148 11.41 -2.09 10.00
N TRP A 149 11.33 -2.76 8.85
CA TRP A 149 10.18 -3.58 8.43
C TRP A 149 10.64 -4.45 7.25
N ASP A 150 10.87 -5.74 7.50
CA ASP A 150 11.10 -6.74 6.47
C ASP A 150 9.75 -7.40 6.13
N PRO A 151 9.10 -7.07 5.00
CA PRO A 151 7.84 -7.67 4.62
C PRO A 151 7.95 -9.16 4.24
N LEU A 152 9.17 -9.72 4.12
CA LEU A 152 9.38 -11.14 3.84
C LEU A 152 9.32 -12.04 5.10
N LEU A 153 9.36 -11.46 6.30
CA LEU A 153 9.36 -12.22 7.56
C LEU A 153 7.96 -12.54 8.14
N ASN A 154 6.88 -12.16 7.45
CA ASN A 154 5.51 -12.45 7.92
C ASN A 154 4.55 -12.99 6.84
N ILE A 155 5.08 -13.55 5.75
CA ILE A 155 4.31 -14.55 5.01
C ILE A 155 4.29 -15.79 5.90
N PRO A 156 3.13 -16.32 6.33
CA PRO A 156 3.10 -17.64 6.93
C PRO A 156 3.60 -18.61 5.85
N VAL A 157 4.86 -19.02 5.96
CA VAL A 157 5.37 -20.20 5.25
C VAL A 157 4.74 -21.39 5.94
N LYS A 158 3.46 -21.63 5.63
CA LYS A 158 2.82 -22.90 5.94
C LYS A 158 3.46 -23.94 5.02
N GLY A 159 4.39 -24.69 5.60
CA GLY A 159 4.79 -26.05 5.24
C GLY A 159 4.91 -26.39 3.75
N ILE A 160 6.14 -26.37 3.25
CA ILE A 160 6.60 -27.39 2.30
C ILE A 160 7.89 -27.97 2.90
N TYR A 161 7.71 -28.95 3.78
CA TYR A 161 8.62 -30.06 3.99
C TYR A 161 7.77 -31.33 3.90
#